data_AF-F2DW25-F1
#
_entry.id   AF-F2DW25-F1
#
_cell.length_a   1.000
_cell.length_b   1.000
_cell.length_c   1.000
_cell.angle_alpha   90.00
_cell.angle_beta   90.00
_cell.angle_gamma   90.00
#
_symmetry.space_group_name_H-M   'P 1'
#
loop_
_entity.id
_entity.type
_entity.pdbx_description
1 polymer ?
#
loop_
_entity_poly.entity_id
_entity_poly.type
_entity_poly.pdbx_seq_one_letter_code
_entity_poly.pdbx_strand_id
1 'polypeptide(L)'
;NISPALSQSLRAEIETAQILGHRSPRWRRRRSLAAGIGVLLPFPFYWALWTRPQRWVDLCGRGADPCRRMAQVSHVLKALQLLALASVASFSWPPPLCALALLAFGQYLNFKVYQLLGESGTYYGVRFGKKIPWVTEFPFGYIKDPQYVGSILSLVALLCWVPFQYVVLWCLGYVFMILVEDKEDPATRAKLLS
;
A
#
# COMPACT_ATOMS: atom_id res chain seq x y z
N ASN A 1 7.60 -51.12 8.68
CA ASN A 1 6.25 -50.87 9.19
C ASN A 1 6.08 -49.40 9.52
N ILE A 2 5.53 -48.63 8.57
CA ILE A 2 5.19 -47.22 8.80
C ILE A 2 3.94 -47.20 9.69
N SER A 3 3.95 -46.38 10.75
CA SER A 3 2.82 -46.24 11.68
C SER A 3 1.54 -45.84 10.92
N PRO A 4 0.36 -46.42 11.25
CA PRO A 4 -0.92 -46.11 10.59
C PRO A 4 -1.21 -44.60 10.52
N ALA A 5 -0.85 -43.86 11.57
CA ALA A 5 -1.01 -42.41 11.68
C ALA A 5 -0.17 -41.65 10.63
N LEU A 6 1.06 -42.09 10.38
CA LEU A 6 1.91 -41.49 9.35
C LEU A 6 1.34 -41.73 7.94
N SER A 7 0.68 -42.87 7.72
CA SER A 7 0.04 -43.20 6.43
C SER A 7 -1.24 -42.39 6.17
N GLN A 8 -1.96 -41.98 7.23
CA GLN A 8 -3.13 -41.11 7.13
C GLN A 8 -2.72 -39.67 6.87
N SER A 9 -1.68 -39.19 7.57
CA SER A 9 -1.10 -37.86 7.33
C SER A 9 -0.66 -37.69 5.88
N LEU A 10 0.07 -38.67 5.34
CA LEU A 10 0.55 -38.63 3.96
C LEU A 10 -0.60 -38.64 2.93
N ARG A 11 -1.67 -39.39 3.21
CA ARG A 11 -2.86 -39.41 2.34
C ARG A 11 -3.62 -38.08 2.36
N ALA A 12 -3.77 -37.47 3.52
CA ALA A 12 -4.39 -36.16 3.66
C ALA A 12 -3.58 -35.07 2.92
N GLU A 13 -2.25 -35.12 2.97
CA GLU A 13 -1.38 -34.23 2.20
C GLU A 13 -1.51 -34.45 0.69
N ILE A 14 -1.57 -35.70 0.23
CA ILE A 14 -1.75 -36.05 -1.18
C ILE A 14 -3.12 -35.59 -1.70
N GLU A 15 -4.20 -35.82 -0.95
CA GLU A 15 -5.55 -35.36 -1.32
C GLU A 15 -5.62 -33.83 -1.34
N THR A 16 -5.00 -33.15 -0.37
CA THR A 16 -4.92 -31.68 -0.35
C THR A 16 -4.15 -31.16 -1.56
N ALA A 17 -3.03 -31.79 -1.91
CA ALA A 17 -2.23 -31.46 -3.09
C ALA A 17 -2.99 -31.73 -4.40
N GLN A 18 -3.77 -32.82 -4.47
CA GLN A 18 -4.62 -33.12 -5.63
C GLN A 18 -5.79 -32.13 -5.77
N ILE A 19 -6.47 -31.77 -4.68
CA ILE A 19 -7.55 -30.77 -4.67
C ILE A 19 -7.01 -29.38 -5.08
N LEU A 20 -5.82 -29.02 -4.61
CA LEU A 20 -5.15 -27.77 -5.01
C LEU A 20 -4.67 -27.82 -6.48
N GLY A 21 -4.19 -28.97 -6.95
CA GLY A 21 -3.84 -29.24 -8.35
C GLY A 21 -5.05 -29.16 -9.29
N HIS A 22 -6.23 -29.59 -8.82
CA HIS A 22 -7.47 -29.62 -9.59
C HIS A 22 -8.26 -28.30 -9.58
N ARG A 23 -7.72 -27.21 -9.01
CA ARG A 23 -8.35 -25.89 -9.18
C ARG A 23 -8.29 -25.47 -10.64
N SER A 24 -9.47 -25.25 -11.24
CA SER A 24 -9.57 -24.99 -12.68
C SER A 24 -8.76 -23.74 -13.09
N PRO A 25 -8.22 -23.68 -14.32
CA PRO A 25 -7.52 -22.50 -14.84
C PRO A 25 -8.31 -21.19 -14.71
N ARG A 26 -9.66 -21.28 -14.70
CA ARG A 26 -10.56 -20.15 -14.46
C ARG A 26 -10.43 -19.58 -13.05
N TRP A 27 -10.31 -20.41 -12.01
CA TRP A 27 -10.13 -19.97 -10.63
C TRP A 27 -8.80 -19.24 -10.42
N ARG A 28 -7.69 -19.78 -10.97
CA ARG A 28 -6.39 -19.11 -10.92
C ARG A 28 -6.45 -17.73 -11.58
N ARG A 29 -7.06 -17.62 -12.76
CA ARG A 29 -7.24 -16.35 -13.47
C ARG A 29 -8.07 -15.33 -12.67
N ARG A 30 -9.19 -15.77 -12.08
CA ARG A 30 -10.05 -14.91 -11.24
C ARG A 30 -9.30 -14.37 -10.02
N ARG A 31 -8.55 -15.23 -9.33
CA ARG A 31 -7.71 -14.83 -8.19
C ARG A 31 -6.65 -13.82 -8.62
N SER A 32 -5.97 -14.06 -9.74
CA SER A 32 -4.95 -13.16 -10.24
C SER A 32 -5.49 -11.78 -10.62
N LEU A 33 -6.68 -11.73 -11.23
CA LEU A 33 -7.36 -10.47 -11.57
C LEU A 33 -7.81 -9.74 -10.29
N ALA A 34 -8.43 -10.45 -9.36
CA ALA A 34 -8.87 -9.87 -8.08
C ALA A 34 -7.69 -9.29 -7.29
N ALA A 35 -6.54 -9.96 -7.26
CA ALA A 35 -5.32 -9.45 -6.65
C ALA A 35 -4.83 -8.17 -7.36
N GLY A 36 -4.85 -8.13 -8.70
CA GLY A 36 -4.48 -6.94 -9.46
C GLY A 36 -5.38 -5.73 -9.17
N ILE A 37 -6.70 -5.96 -9.12
CA ILE A 37 -7.69 -4.93 -8.73
C ILE A 37 -7.44 -4.46 -7.30
N GLY A 38 -7.24 -5.40 -6.37
CA GLY A 38 -6.98 -5.09 -4.96
C GLY A 38 -5.68 -4.30 -4.77
N VAL A 39 -4.63 -4.60 -5.54
CA VAL A 39 -3.37 -3.84 -5.56
C VAL A 39 -3.60 -2.40 -6.02
N LEU A 40 -4.53 -2.13 -6.94
CA LEU A 40 -4.80 -0.77 -7.40
C LEU A 40 -5.82 0.00 -6.55
N LEU A 41 -6.51 -0.67 -5.64
CA LEU A 41 -7.68 -0.15 -4.92
C LEU A 41 -7.49 1.23 -4.26
N PRO A 42 -6.35 1.56 -3.61
CA PRO A 42 -6.21 2.87 -2.96
C PRO A 42 -6.01 4.05 -3.91
N PHE A 43 -5.47 3.84 -5.12
CA PHE A 43 -5.06 4.94 -6.00
C PHE A 43 -6.24 5.77 -6.53
N PRO A 44 -7.38 5.18 -6.96
CA PRO A 44 -8.56 5.96 -7.32
C PRO A 44 -9.06 6.85 -6.17
N PHE A 45 -8.98 6.37 -4.93
CA PHE A 45 -9.35 7.16 -3.75
C PHE A 45 -8.40 8.35 -3.57
N TYR A 46 -7.10 8.12 -3.56
CA TYR A 46 -6.09 9.19 -3.44
C TYR A 46 -6.23 10.22 -4.56
N TRP A 47 -6.38 9.77 -5.80
CA TRP A 47 -6.61 10.66 -6.94
C TRP A 47 -7.89 11.48 -6.80
N ALA A 48 -8.99 10.89 -6.34
CA ALA A 48 -10.24 11.62 -6.12
C ALA A 48 -10.11 12.70 -5.04
N LEU A 49 -9.41 12.39 -3.94
CA LEU A 49 -9.13 13.35 -2.87
C LEU A 49 -8.22 14.49 -3.34
N TRP A 50 -7.20 14.17 -4.12
CA TRP A 50 -6.27 15.16 -4.66
C TRP A 50 -6.94 16.08 -5.68
N THR A 51 -7.76 15.54 -6.58
CA THR A 51 -8.41 16.30 -7.66
C THR A 51 -9.61 17.12 -7.18
N ARG A 52 -10.33 16.65 -6.15
CA ARG A 52 -11.53 17.34 -5.62
C ARG A 52 -11.51 17.45 -4.10
N PRO A 53 -10.52 18.15 -3.53
CA PRO A 53 -10.33 18.18 -2.08
C PRO A 53 -11.48 18.86 -1.35
N GLN A 54 -12.11 19.88 -1.94
CA GLN A 54 -13.26 20.55 -1.33
C GLN A 54 -14.43 19.58 -1.12
N ARG A 55 -14.72 18.73 -2.11
CA ARG A 55 -15.79 17.72 -1.98
C ARG A 55 -15.53 16.77 -0.81
N TRP A 56 -14.27 16.40 -0.57
CA TRP A 56 -13.92 15.56 0.57
C TRP A 56 -14.09 16.29 1.91
N VAL A 57 -13.64 17.53 1.99
CA VAL A 57 -13.83 18.38 3.17
C VAL A 57 -15.32 18.56 3.48
N ASP A 58 -16.13 18.82 2.46
CA ASP A 58 -17.59 18.96 2.58
C ASP A 58 -18.24 17.64 3.05
N LEU A 59 -17.82 16.50 2.50
CA LEU A 59 -18.30 15.17 2.90
C LEU A 59 -17.91 14.81 4.34
N CYS A 60 -16.74 15.24 4.82
CA CYS A 60 -16.34 15.04 6.21
C CYS A 60 -17.23 15.84 7.17
N GLY A 61 -17.76 16.99 6.73
CA GLY A 61 -18.62 17.86 7.51
C GLY A 61 -17.87 18.77 8.49
N ARG A 62 -18.62 19.67 9.14
CA ARG A 62 -18.05 20.64 10.11
C ARG A 62 -17.47 19.92 11.34
N GLY A 63 -16.32 20.39 11.80
CA GLY A 63 -15.64 19.88 13.00
C GLY A 63 -14.92 18.54 12.83
N ALA A 64 -15.08 17.86 11.68
CA ALA A 64 -14.31 16.66 11.38
C ALA A 64 -12.93 17.01 10.79
N ASP A 65 -11.90 16.26 11.16
CA ASP A 65 -10.59 16.38 10.55
C ASP A 65 -10.52 15.55 9.25
N PRO A 66 -10.42 16.19 8.06
CA PRO A 66 -10.38 15.48 6.78
C PRO A 66 -9.13 14.61 6.62
N CYS A 67 -8.00 14.96 7.25
CA CYS A 67 -6.78 14.16 7.25
C CYS A 67 -6.98 12.87 8.05
N ARG A 68 -7.60 12.97 9.23
CA ARG A 68 -7.90 11.81 10.08
C ARG A 68 -8.86 10.86 9.41
N ARG A 69 -9.92 11.38 8.77
CA ARG A 69 -10.87 10.57 8.00
C ARG A 69 -10.19 9.89 6.81
N MET A 70 -9.36 10.62 6.07
CA MET A 70 -8.56 10.06 4.98
C MET A 70 -7.66 8.94 5.51
N ALA A 71 -6.95 9.15 6.62
CA ALA A 71 -6.07 8.14 7.23
C ALA A 71 -6.83 6.85 7.58
N GLN A 72 -8.00 6.97 8.22
CA GLN A 72 -8.84 5.82 8.57
C GLN A 72 -9.25 5.01 7.33
N VAL A 73 -9.78 5.68 6.30
CA VAL A 73 -10.15 5.01 5.04
C VAL A 73 -8.92 4.42 4.36
N SER A 74 -7.82 5.14 4.34
CA SER A 74 -6.56 4.68 3.73
C SER A 74 -6.01 3.44 4.41
N HIS A 75 -6.06 3.33 5.74
CA HIS A 75 -5.66 2.12 6.46
C HIS A 75 -6.53 0.92 6.09
N VAL A 76 -7.85 1.10 5.96
CA VAL A 76 -8.76 0.03 5.51
C VAL A 76 -8.42 -0.40 4.08
N LEU A 77 -8.27 0.56 3.16
CA LEU A 77 -7.88 0.27 1.78
C LEU A 77 -6.50 -0.40 1.70
N LYS A 78 -5.54 0.00 2.55
CA LYS A 78 -4.21 -0.60 2.64
C LYS A 78 -4.27 -2.02 3.16
N ALA A 79 -5.09 -2.29 4.16
CA ALA A 79 -5.29 -3.65 4.67
C ALA A 79 -5.87 -4.56 3.56
N LEU A 80 -6.88 -4.09 2.83
CA LEU A 80 -7.43 -4.81 1.67
C LEU A 80 -6.39 -5.00 0.56
N GLN A 81 -5.57 -3.98 0.29
CA GLN A 81 -4.46 -4.02 -0.68
C GLN A 81 -3.42 -5.09 -0.29
N LEU A 82 -3.06 -5.17 1.00
CA LEU A 82 -2.14 -6.17 1.53
C LEU A 82 -2.73 -7.58 1.52
N LEU A 83 -4.02 -7.74 1.84
CA LEU A 83 -4.72 -9.04 1.74
C LEU A 83 -4.78 -9.53 0.30
N ALA A 84 -5.04 -8.63 -0.66
CA ALA A 84 -5.00 -8.93 -2.08
C ALA A 84 -3.61 -9.41 -2.51
N LEU A 85 -2.55 -8.72 -2.07
CA LEU A 85 -1.16 -9.12 -2.35
C LEU A 85 -0.80 -10.47 -1.71
N ALA A 86 -1.17 -10.68 -0.45
CA ALA A 86 -0.93 -11.93 0.28
C ALA A 86 -1.63 -13.13 -0.38
N SER A 87 -2.78 -12.93 -1.02
CA SER A 87 -3.52 -14.01 -1.71
C SER A 87 -2.78 -14.63 -2.90
N VAL A 88 -1.76 -13.94 -3.41
CA VAL A 88 -0.91 -14.35 -4.53
C VAL A 88 0.56 -14.50 -4.14
N ALA A 89 0.91 -14.26 -2.88
CA ALA A 89 2.26 -14.42 -2.36
C ALA A 89 2.58 -15.90 -2.05
N SER A 90 3.84 -16.26 -2.23
CA SER A 90 4.42 -17.56 -1.86
C SER A 90 5.46 -17.33 -0.77
N PHE A 91 5.05 -17.49 0.48
CA PHE A 91 5.93 -17.26 1.63
C PHE A 91 6.95 -18.38 1.78
N SER A 92 8.21 -18.00 1.93
CA SER A 92 9.34 -18.89 2.17
C SER A 92 10.25 -18.30 3.23
N TRP A 93 10.85 -19.17 4.05
CA TRP A 93 11.74 -18.77 5.15
C TRP A 93 13.09 -19.50 5.04
N PRO A 94 14.23 -18.84 5.28
CA PRO A 94 14.38 -17.41 5.61
C PRO A 94 14.31 -16.49 4.36
N PRO A 95 13.88 -15.22 4.50
CA PRO A 95 14.00 -14.25 3.42
C PRO A 95 15.47 -13.91 3.15
N PRO A 96 15.81 -13.48 1.92
CA PRO A 96 17.14 -12.95 1.63
C PRO A 96 17.49 -11.76 2.54
N LEU A 97 18.74 -11.67 3.00
CA LEU A 97 19.20 -10.56 3.84
C LEU A 97 19.03 -9.20 3.16
N CYS A 98 19.21 -9.13 1.84
CA CYS A 98 18.97 -7.92 1.07
C CYS A 98 17.50 -7.46 1.12
N ALA A 99 16.54 -8.40 1.13
CA ALA A 99 15.13 -8.08 1.29
C ALA A 99 14.84 -7.49 2.67
N LEU A 100 15.45 -8.05 3.74
CA LEU A 100 15.32 -7.50 5.09
C LEU A 100 15.90 -6.09 5.19
N ALA A 101 17.08 -5.84 4.61
CA ALA A 101 17.70 -4.53 4.61
C ALA A 101 16.86 -3.49 3.86
N LEU A 102 16.35 -3.84 2.66
CA LEU A 102 15.49 -2.97 1.86
C LEU A 102 14.17 -2.67 2.57
N LEU A 103 13.54 -3.68 3.18
CA LEU A 103 12.30 -3.51 3.93
C LEU A 103 12.52 -2.62 5.15
N ALA A 104 13.56 -2.88 5.94
CA ALA A 104 13.89 -2.09 7.12
C ALA A 104 14.17 -0.63 6.76
N PHE A 105 14.99 -0.37 5.75
CA PHE A 105 15.31 0.99 5.32
C PHE A 105 14.09 1.70 4.71
N GLY A 106 13.29 1.00 3.90
CA GLY A 106 12.07 1.56 3.34
C GLY A 106 11.03 1.95 4.40
N GLN A 107 10.85 1.09 5.41
CA GLN A 107 9.97 1.39 6.55
C GLN A 107 10.52 2.49 7.44
N TYR A 108 11.84 2.55 7.65
CA TYR A 108 12.49 3.64 8.37
C TYR A 108 12.20 5.01 7.71
N LEU A 109 12.29 5.11 6.39
CA LEU A 109 11.93 6.34 5.66
C LEU A 109 10.47 6.73 5.89
N ASN A 110 9.54 5.78 5.75
CA ASN A 110 8.10 6.02 5.98
C ASN A 110 7.81 6.46 7.42
N PHE A 111 8.46 5.83 8.39
CA PHE A 111 8.33 6.19 9.80
C PHE A 111 8.87 7.59 10.06
N LYS A 112 10.06 7.94 9.54
CA LYS A 112 10.64 9.27 9.68
C LYS A 112 9.76 10.36 9.06
N VAL A 113 9.18 10.11 7.89
CA VAL A 113 8.20 11.03 7.28
C VAL A 113 7.02 11.27 8.23
N TYR A 114 6.42 10.20 8.75
CA TYR A 114 5.27 10.33 9.64
C TYR A 114 5.64 11.00 10.97
N GLN A 115 6.84 10.75 11.50
CA GLN A 115 7.35 11.40 12.70
C GLN A 115 7.48 12.92 12.52
N LEU A 116 7.95 13.37 11.35
CA LEU A 116 8.22 14.79 11.06
C LEU A 116 6.98 15.57 10.65
N LEU A 117 6.13 14.98 9.80
CA LEU A 117 4.96 15.64 9.23
C LEU A 117 3.65 15.34 9.97
N GLY A 118 3.64 14.28 10.78
CA GLY A 118 2.45 13.76 11.42
C GLY A 118 1.40 13.28 10.42
N GLU A 119 0.21 13.01 10.96
CA GLU A 119 -0.94 12.57 10.17
C GLU A 119 -1.35 13.63 9.14
N SER A 120 -1.39 14.91 9.54
CA SER A 120 -1.86 15.97 8.63
C SER A 120 -0.92 16.19 7.45
N GLY A 121 0.40 16.16 7.63
CA GLY A 121 1.30 16.31 6.47
C GLY A 121 1.38 15.04 5.61
N THR A 122 1.12 13.86 6.18
CA THR A 122 1.07 12.59 5.43
C THR A 122 -0.22 12.43 4.63
N TYR A 123 -1.36 12.85 5.19
CA TYR A 123 -2.69 12.65 4.62
C TYR A 123 -3.27 13.95 4.08
N TYR A 124 -2.56 14.56 3.12
CA TYR A 124 -3.05 15.66 2.29
C TYR A 124 -3.48 16.93 3.03
N GLY A 125 -2.94 17.22 4.21
CA GLY A 125 -3.31 18.39 5.00
C GLY A 125 -3.19 19.70 4.22
N VAL A 126 -2.09 19.89 3.47
CA VAL A 126 -1.91 21.07 2.59
C VAL A 126 -3.06 21.17 1.58
N ARG A 127 -3.45 20.05 0.98
CA ARG A 127 -4.54 19.97 0.01
C ARG A 127 -5.90 20.29 0.63
N PHE A 128 -6.10 19.92 1.90
CA PHE A 128 -7.30 20.19 2.67
C PHE A 128 -7.29 21.56 3.36
N GLY A 129 -6.36 22.45 3.02
CA GLY A 129 -6.31 23.83 3.52
C GLY A 129 -5.64 23.99 4.88
N LYS A 130 -4.97 22.96 5.40
CA LYS A 130 -4.16 23.06 6.61
C LYS A 130 -2.79 23.65 6.32
N LYS A 131 -2.25 24.38 7.29
CA LYS A 131 -0.86 24.83 7.28
C LYS A 131 0.03 23.70 7.81
N ILE A 132 0.87 23.15 6.95
CA ILE A 132 1.84 22.10 7.30
C ILE A 132 3.25 22.72 7.29
N PRO A 133 4.08 22.49 8.31
CA PRO A 133 5.43 23.03 8.34
C PRO A 133 6.28 22.44 7.21
N TRP A 134 7.14 23.28 6.63
CA TRP A 134 8.16 22.83 5.70
C TRP A 134 9.33 22.22 6.48
N VAL A 135 9.71 20.99 6.15
CA VAL A 135 10.75 20.24 6.86
C VAL A 135 11.92 19.97 5.93
N THR A 136 13.14 20.27 6.39
CA THR A 136 14.40 20.02 5.65
C THR A 136 15.26 18.93 6.29
N GLU A 137 14.89 18.46 7.48
CA GLU A 137 15.56 17.34 8.14
C GLU A 137 15.50 16.06 7.29
N PHE A 138 16.43 15.13 7.52
CA PHE A 138 16.39 13.84 6.87
C PHE A 138 15.04 13.15 7.15
N PRO A 139 14.31 12.66 6.12
CA PRO A 139 14.79 12.43 4.75
C PRO A 139 14.53 13.54 3.71
N PHE A 140 13.77 14.60 4.04
CA PHE A 140 13.32 15.61 3.08
C PHE A 140 14.44 16.45 2.46
N GLY A 141 15.52 16.70 3.20
CA GLY A 141 16.68 17.44 2.67
C GLY A 141 17.50 16.69 1.62
N TYR A 142 17.26 15.39 1.41
CA TYR A 142 18.12 14.53 0.58
C TYR A 142 17.36 13.76 -0.49
N ILE A 143 16.10 13.42 -0.24
CA ILE A 143 15.29 12.54 -1.08
C ILE A 143 14.03 13.29 -1.48
N LYS A 144 13.79 13.41 -2.79
CA LYS A 144 12.49 13.87 -3.29
C LYS A 144 11.46 12.77 -3.00
N ASP A 145 10.35 13.14 -2.36
CA ASP A 145 9.24 12.24 -2.04
C ASP A 145 9.62 10.99 -1.22
N PRO A 146 10.22 11.17 -0.03
CA PRO A 146 10.82 10.08 0.75
C PRO A 146 9.85 8.98 1.17
N GLN A 147 8.55 9.30 1.29
CA GLN A 147 7.51 8.32 1.58
C GLN A 147 7.27 7.35 0.42
N TYR A 148 7.24 7.87 -0.80
CA TYR A 148 7.09 7.03 -1.99
C TYR A 148 8.33 6.18 -2.21
N VAL A 149 9.52 6.75 -2.01
CA VAL A 149 10.79 6.01 -2.07
C VAL A 149 10.81 4.88 -1.04
N GLY A 150 10.49 5.16 0.23
CA GLY A 150 10.42 4.14 1.27
C GLY A 150 9.41 3.03 0.97
N SER A 151 8.26 3.41 0.41
CA SER A 151 7.23 2.47 -0.01
C SER A 151 7.66 1.60 -1.21
N ILE A 152 8.34 2.16 -2.21
CA ILE A 152 8.86 1.41 -3.37
C ILE A 152 9.98 0.44 -2.93
N LEU A 153 10.90 0.87 -2.07
CA LEU A 153 11.94 -0.01 -1.52
C LEU A 153 11.33 -1.20 -0.75
N SER A 154 10.29 -0.93 0.03
CA SER A 154 9.54 -1.99 0.73
C SER A 154 8.88 -2.97 -0.24
N LEU A 155 8.36 -2.50 -1.38
CA LEU A 155 7.78 -3.35 -2.41
C LEU A 155 8.83 -4.19 -3.14
N VAL A 156 9.99 -3.60 -3.46
CA VAL A 156 11.12 -4.33 -4.07
C VAL A 156 11.60 -5.44 -3.14
N ALA A 157 11.65 -5.20 -1.83
CA ALA A 157 11.96 -6.24 -0.85
C ALA A 157 11.02 -7.44 -0.92
N LEU A 158 9.74 -7.24 -1.27
CA LEU A 158 8.74 -8.30 -1.35
C LEU A 158 8.84 -9.15 -2.62
N LEU A 159 9.74 -8.85 -3.57
CA LEU A 159 9.93 -9.66 -4.78
C LEU A 159 10.36 -11.11 -4.48
N CYS A 160 10.87 -11.39 -3.28
CA CYS A 160 11.19 -12.75 -2.85
C CYS A 160 9.94 -13.62 -2.59
N TRP A 161 8.77 -13.01 -2.34
CA TRP A 161 7.51 -13.72 -2.04
C TRP A 161 6.40 -13.41 -3.03
N VAL A 162 6.41 -12.23 -3.63
CA VAL A 162 5.30 -11.71 -4.44
C VAL A 162 5.66 -11.75 -5.92
N PRO A 163 4.76 -12.24 -6.79
CA PRO A 163 5.00 -12.20 -8.23
C PRO A 163 5.23 -10.78 -8.76
N PHE A 164 6.26 -10.64 -9.59
CA PHE A 164 6.77 -9.36 -10.12
C PHE A 164 5.67 -8.43 -10.66
N GLN A 165 4.69 -8.95 -11.39
CA GLN A 165 3.64 -8.12 -12.00
C GLN A 165 2.84 -7.30 -10.98
N TYR A 166 2.62 -7.82 -9.76
CA TYR A 166 1.87 -7.11 -8.72
C TYR A 166 2.72 -6.02 -8.06
N VAL A 167 4.01 -6.28 -7.87
CA VAL A 167 4.98 -5.30 -7.37
C VAL A 167 5.09 -4.13 -8.34
N VAL A 168 5.28 -4.41 -9.63
CA VAL A 168 5.33 -3.38 -10.68
C VAL A 168 4.03 -2.59 -10.75
N LEU A 169 2.88 -3.27 -10.75
CA LEU A 169 1.58 -2.60 -10.81
C LEU A 169 1.38 -1.62 -9.65
N TRP A 170 1.80 -2.00 -8.44
CA TRP A 170 1.76 -1.13 -7.28
C TRP A 170 2.74 0.06 -7.45
N CYS A 171 3.99 -0.19 -7.85
CA CYS A 171 4.97 0.87 -8.10
C CYS A 171 4.49 1.87 -9.16
N LEU A 172 3.83 1.41 -10.23
CA LEU A 172 3.23 2.27 -11.24
C LEU A 172 2.12 3.16 -10.66
N GLY A 173 1.32 2.65 -9.74
CA GLY A 173 0.34 3.46 -9.02
C GLY A 173 0.99 4.56 -8.17
N TYR A 174 2.12 4.27 -7.51
CA TYR A 174 2.89 5.30 -6.82
C TYR A 174 3.47 6.34 -7.77
N VAL A 175 4.09 5.92 -8.87
CA VAL A 175 4.60 6.84 -9.90
C VAL A 175 3.48 7.71 -10.46
N PHE A 176 2.31 7.13 -10.73
CA PHE A 176 1.13 7.89 -11.15
C PHE A 176 0.77 8.98 -10.13
N MET A 177 0.72 8.64 -8.84
CA MET A 177 0.41 9.63 -7.80
C MET A 177 1.48 10.72 -7.67
N ILE A 178 2.77 10.37 -7.73
CA ILE A 178 3.87 11.36 -7.76
C ILE A 178 3.68 12.34 -8.91
N LEU A 179 3.36 11.85 -10.12
CA LEU A 179 3.15 12.70 -11.30
C LEU A 179 1.90 13.59 -11.19
N VAL A 180 0.86 13.12 -10.51
CA VAL A 180 -0.36 13.88 -10.23
C VAL A 180 -0.09 14.96 -9.17
N GLU A 181 0.74 14.65 -8.17
CA GLU A 181 1.04 15.52 -7.05
C GLU A 181 2.07 16.61 -7.42
N ASP A 182 3.03 16.31 -8.30
CA ASP A 182 4.04 17.27 -8.79
C ASP A 182 3.42 18.47 -9.52
N LYS A 183 2.19 18.32 -10.04
CA LYS A 183 1.44 19.37 -10.75
C LYS A 183 0.47 20.14 -9.84
N GLU A 184 0.77 20.26 -8.55
CA GLU A 184 -0.11 20.95 -7.61
C GLU A 184 -0.31 22.43 -7.99
N ASP A 185 -1.56 22.86 -8.12
CA ASP A 185 -1.95 24.27 -8.12
C ASP A 185 -2.48 24.67 -6.73
N PRO A 186 -1.77 25.55 -5.99
CA PRO A 186 -2.22 26.03 -4.68
C PRO A 186 -3.61 26.67 -4.66
N ALA A 187 -4.06 27.27 -5.77
CA ALA A 187 -5.38 27.91 -5.86
C ALA A 187 -6.54 26.90 -5.76
N THR A 188 -6.26 25.61 -6.01
CA THR A 188 -7.26 24.54 -6.00
C THR A 188 -7.38 23.82 -4.65
N ARG A 189 -6.64 24.26 -3.63
CA ARG A 189 -6.71 23.71 -2.26
C ARG A 189 -8.09 23.97 -1.66
N ALA A 190 -8.54 23.04 -0.82
CA ALA A 190 -9.82 23.20 -0.13
C ALA A 190 -9.76 24.33 0.91
N LYS A 191 -10.92 24.92 1.18
CA LYS A 191 -11.15 25.81 2.31
C LYS A 191 -11.79 25.00 3.42
N LEU A 192 -11.20 25.06 4.61
CA LEU A 192 -11.78 24.44 5.79
C LEU A 192 -13.16 25.05 6.05
N LEU A 193 -14.12 24.20 6.42
CA LEU A 193 -15.43 24.65 6.85
C LEU A 193 -15.27 25.38 8.19
N SER A 194 -15.58 26.67 8.19
CA SER A 194 -15.70 27.50 9.39
C SER A 194 -16.84 27.05 10.29
#